data_AF-A0A6M3KDI8-F1
#
_entry.id   AF-A0A6M3KDI8-F1
#
_cell.length_a   1.000
_cell.length_b   1.000
_cell.length_c   1.000
_cell.angle_alpha   90.00
_cell.angle_beta   90.00
_cell.angle_gamma   90.00
#
_symmetry.space_group_name_H-M   'P 1'
#
loop_
_entity.id
_entity.type
_entity.pdbx_description
1 polymer ?
#
loop_
_entity_poly.entity_id
_entity_poly.type
_entity_poly.pdbx_seq_one_letter_code
_entity_poly.pdbx_strand_id
1 'polypeptide(L)'
;MQFYDLADFRDYTKWTVLSNDTVNLAQYAYGLSGAGAIEFDKYNGTNDKTYAGVYRSDLAHDFTGGVLSQFCSEDRLVVSFYVGALTDIASLTVELGTSASHLHYWTIADTGMTASTWQSLSVKLGARGITGNGMTPGSVPYMAVKVNFDAEDKALEDIRIDRVYLVKNTPTVS
;
A
#
# COMPACT_ATOMS: atom_id res chain seq x y z
N MET A 1 4.94 -18.64 -11.89
CA MET A 1 4.79 -17.46 -10.99
C MET A 1 3.31 -17.22 -10.83
N GLN A 2 2.82 -17.16 -9.59
CA GLN A 2 1.39 -17.00 -9.30
C GLN A 2 1.15 -15.66 -8.62
N PHE A 3 0.12 -14.95 -9.07
CA PHE A 3 -0.26 -13.62 -8.59
C PHE A 3 -1.55 -13.70 -7.77
N TYR A 4 -1.64 -12.93 -6.69
CA TYR A 4 -2.80 -12.86 -5.82
C TYR A 4 -3.12 -11.40 -5.55
N ASP A 5 -4.18 -10.90 -6.19
CA ASP A 5 -4.60 -9.50 -6.09
C ASP A 5 -5.25 -9.21 -4.74
N LEU A 6 -4.58 -8.40 -3.91
CA LEU A 6 -5.10 -8.01 -2.61
C LEU A 6 -6.07 -6.81 -2.73
N ALA A 7 -5.80 -5.90 -3.66
CA ALA A 7 -6.62 -4.74 -3.96
C ALA A 7 -6.31 -4.17 -5.35
N ASP A 8 -7.36 -3.73 -6.05
CA ASP A 8 -7.30 -3.14 -7.40
C ASP A 8 -7.70 -1.66 -7.46
N PHE A 9 -8.12 -1.08 -6.33
CA PHE A 9 -8.37 0.36 -6.15
C PHE A 9 -9.31 0.99 -7.22
N ARG A 10 -10.20 0.19 -7.82
CA ARG A 10 -11.17 0.65 -8.84
C ARG A 10 -12.43 1.29 -8.27
N ASP A 11 -12.60 1.20 -6.96
CA ASP A 11 -13.74 1.76 -6.23
C ASP A 11 -13.22 2.44 -4.97
N TYR A 12 -12.97 3.75 -5.08
CA TYR A 12 -12.49 4.56 -3.97
C TYR A 12 -13.44 4.57 -2.76
N THR A 13 -14.73 4.28 -2.94
CA THR A 13 -15.73 4.32 -1.85
C THR A 13 -15.53 3.21 -0.81
N LYS A 14 -14.76 2.17 -1.16
CA LYS A 14 -14.32 1.10 -0.25
C LYS A 14 -13.15 1.51 0.64
N TRP A 15 -12.56 2.68 0.39
CA TRP A 15 -11.38 3.17 1.09
C TRP A 15 -11.73 4.35 1.97
N THR A 16 -11.09 4.40 3.13
CA THR A 16 -11.20 5.49 4.08
C THR A 16 -9.84 6.15 4.23
N VAL A 17 -9.81 7.48 4.32
CA VAL A 17 -8.59 8.23 4.62
C VAL A 17 -8.06 7.88 6.02
N LEU A 18 -6.74 7.78 6.16
CA LEU A 18 -6.10 7.43 7.44
C LEU A 18 -6.04 8.58 8.45
N SER A 19 -6.07 9.81 7.96
CA SER A 19 -6.00 11.03 8.76
C SER A 19 -6.67 12.19 8.04
N ASN A 20 -6.99 13.27 8.76
CA ASN A 20 -7.49 14.50 8.15
C ASN A 20 -6.45 15.23 7.30
N ASP A 21 -5.18 14.82 7.34
CA ASP A 21 -4.15 15.35 6.43
C ASP A 21 -4.17 14.63 5.07
N THR A 22 -4.99 13.58 4.92
CA THR A 22 -5.29 13.00 3.61
C THR A 22 -6.62 13.56 3.12
N VAL A 23 -6.60 14.26 2.00
CA VAL A 23 -7.77 14.93 1.43
C VAL A 23 -8.00 14.50 -0.01
N ASN A 24 -9.13 14.97 -0.59
CA ASN A 24 -9.47 14.78 -2.00
C ASN A 24 -9.45 13.32 -2.48
N LEU A 25 -9.77 12.37 -1.59
CA LEU A 25 -9.89 10.96 -1.97
C LEU A 25 -10.97 10.79 -3.05
N ALA A 26 -10.55 10.39 -4.24
CA ALA A 26 -11.40 10.28 -5.42
C ALA A 26 -10.98 9.14 -6.34
N GLN A 27 -11.85 8.82 -7.29
CA GLN A 27 -11.52 7.90 -8.37
C GLN A 27 -10.69 8.61 -9.44
N TYR A 28 -9.53 8.07 -9.75
CA TYR A 28 -8.74 8.43 -10.91
C TYR A 28 -9.01 7.50 -12.08
N ALA A 29 -9.11 8.06 -13.28
CA ALA A 29 -9.55 7.33 -14.47
C ALA A 29 -8.52 6.29 -14.97
N TYR A 30 -7.22 6.49 -14.72
CA TYR A 30 -6.15 5.69 -15.31
C TYR A 30 -5.20 5.09 -14.26
N GLY A 31 -5.22 3.77 -14.11
CA GLY A 31 -4.22 3.00 -13.38
C GLY A 31 -3.18 2.37 -14.30
N LEU A 32 -2.17 1.73 -13.71
CA LEU A 32 -1.19 0.89 -14.40
C LEU A 32 -1.86 -0.33 -15.07
N SER A 33 -2.99 -0.80 -14.52
CA SER A 33 -3.72 -1.96 -15.01
C SER A 33 -4.95 -1.66 -15.89
N GLY A 34 -5.17 -0.39 -16.25
CA GLY A 34 -6.32 0.04 -17.06
C GLY A 34 -7.19 1.08 -16.34
N ALA A 35 -8.52 0.90 -16.38
CA ALA A 35 -9.45 1.86 -15.79
C ALA A 35 -9.51 1.71 -14.26
N GLY A 36 -9.21 2.80 -13.56
CA GLY A 36 -9.40 2.93 -12.13
C GLY A 36 -8.11 2.81 -11.31
N ALA A 37 -7.77 3.90 -10.63
CA ALA A 37 -6.92 3.95 -9.45
C ALA A 37 -7.58 4.90 -8.44
N ILE A 38 -7.18 4.90 -7.18
CA ILE A 38 -7.55 5.99 -6.29
C ILE A 38 -6.52 7.10 -6.37
N GLU A 39 -6.97 8.33 -6.17
CA GLU A 39 -6.13 9.52 -5.99
C GLU A 39 -6.48 10.18 -4.66
N PHE A 40 -5.48 10.76 -4.01
CA PHE A 40 -5.62 11.60 -2.83
C PHE A 40 -4.43 12.56 -2.73
N ASP A 41 -4.56 13.55 -1.85
CA ASP A 41 -3.50 14.52 -1.58
C ASP A 41 -3.08 14.47 -0.11
N LYS A 42 -1.83 14.85 0.15
CA LYS A 42 -1.39 15.27 1.49
C LYS A 42 -1.65 16.76 1.64
N TYR A 43 -2.52 17.11 2.57
CA TYR A 43 -2.73 18.48 3.04
C TYR A 43 -1.86 18.78 4.26
N ASN A 44 -1.33 20.00 4.34
CA ASN A 44 -0.69 20.52 5.55
C ASN A 44 -1.78 21.04 6.51
N GLY A 45 -2.43 20.11 7.21
CA GLY A 45 -3.48 20.38 8.16
C GLY A 45 -2.98 20.35 9.61
N THR A 46 -3.88 20.65 10.55
CA THR A 46 -3.56 20.76 11.99
C THR A 46 -3.34 19.42 12.70
N ASN A 47 -3.38 18.30 11.98
CA ASN A 47 -3.21 16.96 12.56
C ASN A 47 -1.73 16.56 12.63
N ASP A 48 -0.85 17.33 12.00
CA ASP A 48 0.61 17.20 12.00
C ASP A 48 1.05 15.74 11.76
N LYS A 49 0.49 15.09 10.73
CA LYS A 49 0.94 13.75 10.32
C LYS A 49 2.03 13.85 9.26
N THR A 50 3.08 13.06 9.45
CA THR A 50 4.11 12.78 8.45
C THR A 50 3.65 11.78 7.37
N TYR A 51 2.34 11.56 7.19
CA TYR A 51 1.83 10.65 6.18
C TYR A 51 0.48 11.08 5.61
N ALA A 52 0.24 10.69 4.36
CA ALA A 52 -1.10 10.62 3.76
C ALA A 52 -1.35 9.20 3.24
N GLY A 53 -2.60 8.76 3.28
CA GLY A 53 -2.95 7.46 2.74
C GLY A 53 -4.35 7.01 3.08
N VAL A 54 -4.64 5.79 2.67
CA VAL A 54 -5.95 5.17 2.85
C VAL A 54 -5.85 3.80 3.49
N TYR A 55 -6.97 3.35 4.04
CA TYR A 55 -7.13 2.00 4.52
C TYR A 55 -8.51 1.45 4.17
N ARG A 56 -8.64 0.12 4.26
CA ARG A 56 -9.93 -0.55 4.45
C ARG A 56 -9.80 -1.64 5.50
N SER A 57 -10.89 -1.92 6.19
CA SER A 57 -10.97 -2.91 7.28
C SER A 57 -11.94 -4.05 6.98
N ASP A 58 -12.48 -4.08 5.77
CA ASP A 58 -13.39 -5.07 5.23
C ASP A 58 -12.76 -5.72 3.99
N LEU A 59 -11.46 -6.05 4.05
CA LEU A 59 -10.79 -6.84 3.02
C LEU A 59 -11.42 -8.25 2.99
N ALA A 60 -12.62 -8.32 2.44
CA ALA A 60 -13.51 -9.45 2.46
C ALA A 60 -13.06 -10.37 1.33
N HIS A 61 -12.34 -11.41 1.71
CA HIS A 61 -12.33 -12.73 1.07
C HIS A 61 -12.77 -12.80 -0.42
N ASP A 62 -11.92 -12.34 -1.34
CA ASP A 62 -11.72 -13.06 -2.62
C ASP A 62 -10.69 -14.21 -2.45
N PHE A 63 -10.29 -14.45 -1.21
CA PHE A 63 -9.33 -15.44 -0.79
C PHE A 63 -10.00 -16.49 0.10
N THR A 64 -10.71 -17.43 -0.51
CA THR A 64 -11.07 -18.68 0.18
C THR A 64 -9.77 -19.42 0.56
N GLY A 65 -9.39 -19.43 1.84
CA GLY A 65 -8.30 -20.28 2.36
C GLY A 65 -7.16 -19.63 3.15
N GLY A 66 -7.24 -18.36 3.59
CA GLY A 66 -6.20 -17.79 4.47
C GLY A 66 -4.90 -17.52 3.72
N VAL A 67 -4.97 -16.70 2.68
CA VAL A 67 -3.95 -16.59 1.63
C VAL A 67 -2.57 -16.21 2.13
N LEU A 68 -2.39 -15.37 3.16
CA LEU A 68 -1.04 -15.10 3.68
C LEU A 68 -0.37 -16.34 4.30
N SER A 69 -1.13 -17.32 4.81
CA SER A 69 -0.55 -18.55 5.38
C SER A 69 0.13 -19.44 4.34
N GLN A 70 -0.17 -19.24 3.05
CA GLN A 70 0.43 -20.01 1.96
C GLN A 70 1.72 -19.37 1.41
N PHE A 71 2.09 -18.18 1.89
CA PHE A 71 3.32 -17.48 1.49
C PHE A 71 4.42 -17.65 2.52
N CYS A 72 5.66 -17.52 2.07
CA CYS A 72 6.86 -17.57 2.89
C CYS A 72 7.69 -16.29 2.75
N SER A 73 8.80 -16.22 3.49
CA SER A 73 9.72 -15.08 3.50
C SER A 73 10.30 -14.71 2.13
N GLU A 74 10.34 -15.66 1.19
CA GLU A 74 10.89 -15.45 -0.15
C GLU A 74 9.88 -14.94 -1.18
N ASP A 75 8.61 -14.94 -0.81
CA ASP A 75 7.55 -14.36 -1.63
C ASP A 75 7.58 -12.83 -1.56
N ARG A 76 6.81 -12.17 -2.43
CA ARG A 76 6.88 -10.72 -2.59
C ARG A 76 5.52 -10.07 -2.47
N LEU A 77 5.50 -8.91 -1.83
CA LEU A 77 4.45 -7.91 -1.95
C LEU A 77 4.82 -6.93 -3.04
N VAL A 78 3.86 -6.55 -3.87
CA VAL A 78 4.02 -5.56 -4.92
C VAL A 78 2.95 -4.50 -4.79
N VAL A 79 3.36 -3.24 -4.89
CA VAL A 79 2.47 -2.09 -4.89
C VAL A 79 2.72 -1.23 -6.12
N SER A 80 1.65 -0.81 -6.78
CA SER A 80 1.68 0.05 -7.95
C SER A 80 1.12 1.42 -7.59
N PHE A 81 1.92 2.46 -7.83
CA PHE A 81 1.64 3.81 -7.36
C PHE A 81 2.23 4.87 -8.30
N TYR A 82 1.77 6.11 -8.11
CA TYR A 82 2.27 7.32 -8.72
C TYR A 82 2.38 8.40 -7.63
N VAL A 83 3.47 9.16 -7.65
CA VAL A 83 3.67 10.34 -6.81
C VAL A 83 4.17 11.50 -7.68
N GLY A 84 3.52 12.66 -7.60
CA GLY A 84 3.83 13.81 -8.45
C GLY A 84 5.21 14.43 -8.20
N ALA A 85 5.76 14.27 -7.00
CA ALA A 85 7.10 14.73 -6.65
C ALA A 85 7.70 13.85 -5.54
N LEU A 86 9.03 13.84 -5.42
CA LEU A 86 9.76 13.08 -4.40
C LEU A 86 10.52 13.97 -3.40
N THR A 87 10.55 15.28 -3.59
CA THR A 87 11.41 16.20 -2.80
C THR A 87 11.18 16.11 -1.29
N ASP A 88 9.96 15.81 -0.87
CA ASP A 88 9.57 15.73 0.55
C ASP A 88 9.06 14.33 0.95
N ILE A 89 9.29 13.32 0.10
CA ILE A 89 8.84 11.94 0.33
C ILE A 89 9.94 11.16 1.02
N ALA A 90 9.62 10.58 2.17
CA ALA A 90 10.52 9.67 2.88
C ALA A 90 10.38 8.23 2.38
N SER A 91 9.13 7.76 2.18
CA SER A 91 8.86 6.37 1.79
C SER A 91 7.40 6.09 1.44
N LEU A 92 7.13 4.89 0.93
CA LEU A 92 5.81 4.30 0.78
C LEU A 92 5.70 3.10 1.71
N THR A 93 4.62 2.99 2.48
CA THR A 93 4.35 1.87 3.37
C THR A 93 3.07 1.16 2.98
N VAL A 94 3.11 -0.16 2.91
CA VAL A 94 1.93 -1.03 2.85
C VAL A 94 1.80 -1.77 4.17
N GLU A 95 0.60 -1.76 4.76
CA GLU A 95 0.27 -2.46 6.00
C GLU A 95 -0.78 -3.53 5.71
N LEU A 96 -0.61 -4.73 6.29
CA LEU A 96 -1.58 -5.82 6.26
C LEU A 96 -1.77 -6.34 7.68
N GLY A 97 -3.01 -6.56 8.12
CA GLY A 97 -3.25 -7.03 9.48
C GLY A 97 -4.61 -7.62 9.76
N THR A 98 -4.73 -8.23 10.95
CA THR A 98 -6.02 -8.58 11.56
C THR A 98 -6.80 -7.31 11.93
N SER A 99 -6.08 -6.25 12.28
CA SER A 99 -6.59 -4.90 12.54
C SER A 99 -5.47 -3.87 12.44
N ALA A 100 -5.79 -2.58 12.57
CA ALA A 100 -4.81 -1.49 12.63
C ALA A 100 -3.83 -1.61 13.82
N SER A 101 -4.15 -2.41 14.85
CA SER A 101 -3.28 -2.66 16.01
C SER A 101 -2.49 -3.97 15.91
N HIS A 102 -2.85 -4.86 14.98
CA HIS A 102 -2.27 -6.18 14.78
C HIS A 102 -1.96 -6.37 13.29
N LEU A 103 -0.84 -5.77 12.87
CA LEU A 103 -0.42 -5.70 11.48
C LEU A 103 1.07 -6.00 11.32
N HIS A 104 1.46 -6.33 10.10
CA HIS A 104 2.81 -6.20 9.57
C HIS A 104 2.83 -5.07 8.55
N TYR A 105 3.98 -4.41 8.43
CA TYR A 105 4.17 -3.39 7.41
C TYR A 105 5.48 -3.56 6.65
N TRP A 106 5.45 -3.12 5.40
CA TRP A 106 6.58 -3.09 4.49
C TRP A 106 6.76 -1.69 3.95
N THR A 107 7.97 -1.18 4.08
CA THR A 107 8.33 0.19 3.69
C THR A 107 9.32 0.16 2.54
N ILE A 108 9.08 1.00 1.54
CA ILE A 108 9.91 1.19 0.36
C ILE A 108 10.42 2.62 0.40
N ALA A 109 11.75 2.80 0.45
CA ALA A 109 12.37 4.12 0.49
C ALA A 109 12.16 4.89 -0.81
N ASP A 110 12.07 6.21 -0.70
CA ASP A 110 11.99 7.18 -1.81
C ASP A 110 13.13 7.02 -2.84
N THR A 111 14.33 6.63 -2.40
CA THR A 111 15.49 6.32 -3.26
C THR A 111 15.22 5.23 -4.30
N GLY A 112 14.20 4.40 -4.10
CA GLY A 112 13.76 3.39 -5.05
C GLY A 112 12.66 3.87 -6.01
N MET A 113 12.27 5.14 -5.96
CA MET A 113 11.11 5.69 -6.67
C MET A 113 11.51 6.66 -7.77
N THR A 114 10.64 6.80 -8.78
CA THR A 114 10.69 7.85 -9.79
C THR A 114 9.47 8.76 -9.69
N ALA A 115 9.67 10.08 -9.67
CA ALA A 115 8.57 11.05 -9.64
C ALA A 115 7.78 11.06 -10.96
N SER A 116 6.52 11.50 -10.89
CA SER A 116 5.63 11.75 -12.03
C SER A 116 5.50 10.58 -13.01
N THR A 117 5.67 9.35 -12.52
CA THR A 117 5.63 8.14 -13.32
C THR A 117 4.94 7.03 -12.55
N TRP A 118 4.04 6.30 -13.21
CA TRP A 118 3.47 5.09 -12.65
C TRP A 118 4.56 4.01 -12.54
N GLN A 119 4.68 3.42 -11.36
CA GLN A 119 5.68 2.38 -11.11
C GLN A 119 5.14 1.30 -10.17
N SER A 120 5.72 0.11 -10.26
CA SER A 120 5.45 -1.00 -9.36
C SER A 120 6.73 -1.39 -8.64
N LEU A 121 6.71 -1.33 -7.30
CA LEU A 121 7.86 -1.72 -6.49
C LEU A 121 7.53 -2.97 -5.69
N SER A 122 8.53 -3.85 -5.57
CA SER A 122 8.42 -5.16 -4.95
C SER A 122 9.32 -5.26 -3.72
N VAL A 123 8.77 -5.77 -2.63
CA VAL A 123 9.48 -6.06 -1.39
C VAL A 123 9.27 -7.52 -1.01
N LYS A 124 10.33 -8.20 -0.56
CA LYS A 124 10.19 -9.58 -0.05
C LYS A 124 9.37 -9.56 1.25
N LEU A 125 8.47 -10.52 1.41
CA LEU A 125 7.68 -10.66 2.63
C LEU A 125 8.58 -10.84 3.85
N GLY A 126 9.70 -11.54 3.69
CA GLY A 126 10.73 -11.80 4.70
C GLY A 126 11.83 -10.74 4.84
N ALA A 127 11.75 -9.60 4.14
CA ALA A 127 12.82 -8.60 4.15
C ALA A 127 13.09 -8.05 5.57
N ARG A 128 14.33 -7.63 5.83
CA ARG A 128 14.64 -6.83 7.03
C ARG A 128 13.76 -5.57 7.01
N GLY A 129 12.94 -5.38 8.03
CA GLY A 129 11.96 -4.29 8.08
C GLY A 129 10.52 -4.71 8.36
N ILE A 130 10.23 -6.02 8.43
CA ILE A 130 8.96 -6.48 9.02
C ILE A 130 8.96 -6.07 10.49
N THR A 131 8.20 -5.02 10.77
CA THR A 131 7.92 -4.57 12.12
C THR A 131 6.40 -4.59 12.28
N GLY A 132 5.93 -4.67 13.51
CA GLY A 132 4.52 -4.81 13.80
C GLY A 132 4.27 -5.58 15.09
N ASN A 133 3.01 -5.63 15.51
CA ASN A 133 2.60 -6.29 16.75
C ASN A 133 2.06 -7.71 16.50
N GLY A 134 2.39 -8.28 15.35
CA GLY A 134 1.88 -9.54 14.85
C GLY A 134 0.56 -9.41 14.11
N MET A 135 0.34 -10.30 13.14
CA MET A 135 -0.95 -10.50 12.46
C MET A 135 -1.30 -11.99 12.46
N THR A 136 -2.57 -12.33 12.29
CA THR A 136 -2.98 -13.72 12.03
C THR A 136 -3.03 -13.94 10.51
N PRO A 137 -2.11 -14.70 9.89
CA PRO A 137 -2.06 -14.82 8.43
C PRO A 137 -3.32 -15.43 7.79
N GLY A 138 -4.12 -16.16 8.57
CA GLY A 138 -5.39 -16.74 8.14
C GLY A 138 -6.57 -15.74 8.09
N SER A 139 -6.43 -14.54 8.67
CA SER A 139 -7.49 -13.53 8.74
C SER A 139 -6.89 -12.13 8.69
N VAL A 140 -6.95 -11.51 7.51
CA VAL A 140 -6.28 -10.22 7.21
C VAL A 140 -7.29 -9.26 6.59
N PRO A 141 -8.30 -8.79 7.35
CA PRO A 141 -9.32 -7.88 6.86
C PRO A 141 -8.82 -6.43 6.74
N TYR A 142 -7.65 -6.10 7.29
CA TYR A 142 -7.10 -4.75 7.27
C TYR A 142 -5.96 -4.62 6.26
N MET A 143 -6.05 -3.57 5.42
CA MET A 143 -4.95 -3.08 4.61
C MET A 143 -4.89 -1.56 4.69
N ALA A 144 -3.68 -1.02 4.73
CA ALA A 144 -3.43 0.40 4.49
C ALA A 144 -2.29 0.59 3.49
N VAL A 145 -2.34 1.69 2.74
CA VAL A 145 -1.25 2.16 1.88
C VAL A 145 -1.02 3.63 2.18
N LYS A 146 0.23 3.99 2.47
CA LYS A 146 0.61 5.33 2.97
C LYS A 146 1.85 5.83 2.26
N VAL A 147 1.86 7.10 1.89
CA VAL A 147 3.06 7.84 1.54
C VAL A 147 3.50 8.62 2.78
N ASN A 148 4.74 8.40 3.21
CA ASN A 148 5.36 9.07 4.34
C ASN A 148 6.24 10.22 3.84
N PHE A 149 6.25 11.31 4.59
CA PHE A 149 6.93 12.56 4.29
C PHE A 149 8.04 12.82 5.30
N ASP A 150 9.03 13.61 4.90
CA ASP A 150 10.18 13.95 5.76
C ASP A 150 9.80 14.83 6.97
N ALA A 151 8.68 15.55 6.87
CA ALA A 151 8.14 16.41 7.93
C ALA A 151 6.61 16.51 7.86
N GLU A 152 6.01 17.01 8.94
CA GLU A 152 4.56 17.11 9.14
C GLU A 152 3.92 18.20 8.25
N ASP A 153 4.66 19.28 8.01
CA ASP A 153 4.24 20.47 7.26
C ASP A 153 4.25 20.29 5.74
N LYS A 154 4.62 19.09 5.28
CA LYS A 154 4.70 18.76 3.86
C LYS A 154 3.33 18.50 3.28
N ALA A 155 3.12 19.02 2.08
CA ALA A 155 1.92 18.84 1.28
C ALA A 155 2.33 18.35 -0.11
N LEU A 156 1.50 17.51 -0.70
CA LEU A 156 1.71 16.99 -2.04
C LEU A 156 0.37 16.59 -2.64
N GLU A 157 0.12 17.10 -3.83
CA GLU A 157 -1.02 16.71 -4.67
C GLU A 157 -0.65 15.52 -5.57
N ASP A 158 -1.65 14.89 -6.17
CA ASP A 158 -1.48 13.84 -7.18
C ASP A 158 -0.77 12.57 -6.65
N ILE A 159 -1.20 12.05 -5.49
CA ILE A 159 -0.78 10.73 -5.01
C ILE A 159 -1.80 9.70 -5.49
N ARG A 160 -1.36 8.66 -6.20
CA ARG A 160 -2.26 7.64 -6.76
C ARG A 160 -1.82 6.23 -6.45
N ILE A 161 -2.78 5.37 -6.12
CA ILE A 161 -2.56 3.95 -5.81
C ILE A 161 -3.49 3.10 -6.68
N ASP A 162 -2.94 2.09 -7.36
CA ASP A 162 -3.71 1.23 -8.28
C ASP A 162 -3.77 -0.23 -7.80
N ARG A 163 -2.64 -0.90 -7.60
CA ARG A 163 -2.65 -2.35 -7.29
C ARG A 163 -1.75 -2.70 -6.15
N VAL A 164 -2.28 -3.54 -5.26
CA VAL A 164 -1.49 -4.24 -4.25
C VAL A 164 -1.73 -5.73 -4.43
N TYR A 165 -0.67 -6.50 -4.64
CA TYR A 165 -0.76 -7.94 -4.89
C TYR A 165 0.45 -8.70 -4.37
N LEU A 166 0.29 -10.00 -4.18
CA LEU A 166 1.35 -10.90 -3.78
C LEU A 166 1.83 -11.74 -4.96
N VAL A 167 3.12 -12.02 -4.97
CA VAL A 167 3.77 -12.90 -5.94
C VAL A 167 4.38 -14.07 -5.18
N LYS A 168 3.88 -15.27 -5.48
CA LYS A 168 4.45 -16.51 -4.93
C LYS A 168 5.65 -16.93 -5.76
N ASN A 169 6.80 -17.00 -5.10
CA ASN A 169 8.05 -17.51 -5.63
C ASN A 169 7.98 -19.04 -5.59
N THR A 170 7.68 -19.66 -6.73
CA THR A 170 7.71 -21.12 -6.84
C THR A 170 9.17 -21.56 -6.95
N PRO A 171 9.70 -22.40 -6.04
CA PRO A 171 11.04 -22.93 -6.21
C PRO A 171 11.11 -23.67 -7.56
N THR A 172 12.04 -23.28 -8.43
CA THR A 172 12.42 -24.13 -9.54
C THR A 172 13.10 -25.36 -8.95
N VAL A 173 12.40 -26.48 -8.96
CA VAL A 173 13.05 -27.79 -8.80
C VAL A 173 13.97 -27.95 -10.01
N SER A 174 15.26 -27.74 -9.79
CA SER A 174 16.34 -28.09 -10.71
C SER A 174 16.63 -29.58 -10.64
#